data_AF-A0A3T1CEF9-F1
#
_entry.id   AF-A0A3T1CEF9-F1
#
_cell.length_a   1.000
_cell.length_b   1.000
_cell.length_c   1.000
_cell.angle_alpha   90.00
_cell.angle_beta   90.00
_cell.angle_gamma   90.00
#
_symmetry.space_group_name_H-M   'P 1'
#
loop_
_entity.id
_entity.type
_entity.pdbx_description
1 polymer ?
#
loop_
_entity_poly.entity_id
_entity_poly.type
_entity_poly.pdbx_seq_one_letter_code
_entity_poly.pdbx_strand_id
1 'polypeptide(L)'
;MDDEIDEMIVSVRADTRAFAADMQQMRGTLDSTLVDGFDQAGKVLERSLLAAIRKGGLGFEDLKRIAGTALDQIAERALQLGLDRLIGGAASGGFAAILGGAVGSLLGLPGRATGGLVAPDRPYLVGERGPELFVPTSAGRVDPGNVAQTAGREVRVSINLAAPKGSSAPVALQRSSRQVASAVRRALSR
;
A
#
# COMPACT_ATOMS: atom_id res chain seq x y z
N MET A 1 11.47 92.74 -20.98
CA MET A 1 11.57 91.78 -19.86
C MET A 1 10.23 91.12 -19.61
N ASP A 2 9.12 91.87 -19.54
CA ASP A 2 7.79 91.26 -19.37
C ASP A 2 7.31 90.47 -20.61
N ASP A 3 7.58 90.96 -21.83
CA ASP A 3 7.15 90.27 -23.07
C ASP A 3 7.79 88.87 -23.25
N GLU A 4 9.02 88.69 -22.77
CA GLU A 4 9.76 87.42 -22.89
C GLU A 4 9.24 86.35 -21.91
N ILE A 5 8.72 86.79 -20.75
CA ILE A 5 8.08 85.91 -19.78
C ILE A 5 6.69 85.47 -20.28
N ASP A 6 5.92 86.37 -20.87
CA ASP A 6 4.62 86.02 -21.46
C ASP A 6 4.77 85.03 -22.62
N GLU A 7 5.79 85.19 -23.47
CA GLU A 7 6.09 84.24 -24.55
C GLU A 7 6.44 82.84 -24.00
N MET A 8 7.26 82.76 -22.95
CA MET A 8 7.58 81.49 -22.28
C MET A 8 6.36 80.84 -21.59
N ILE A 9 5.45 81.63 -21.03
CA ILE A 9 4.22 81.11 -20.42
C ILE A 9 3.30 80.53 -21.50
N VAL A 10 3.20 81.19 -22.66
CA VAL A 10 2.40 80.70 -23.79
C VAL A 10 2.98 79.41 -24.37
N SER A 11 4.30 79.29 -24.52
CA SER A 11 4.95 78.06 -25.00
C SER A 11 4.77 76.89 -24.02
N VAL A 12 5.01 77.10 -22.73
CA VAL A 12 4.78 76.06 -21.70
C VAL A 12 3.31 75.64 -21.65
N ARG A 13 2.37 76.57 -21.86
CA ARG A 13 0.94 76.26 -21.93
C ARG A 13 0.55 75.50 -23.20
N ALA A 14 1.23 75.76 -24.32
CA ALA A 14 1.06 75.00 -25.55
C ALA A 14 1.61 73.57 -25.39
N ASP A 15 2.81 73.43 -24.82
CA ASP A 15 3.48 72.14 -24.58
C ASP A 15 2.68 71.26 -23.62
N THR A 16 2.13 71.84 -22.55
CA THR A 16 1.28 71.10 -21.61
C THR A 16 -0.05 70.64 -22.23
N ARG A 17 -0.63 71.43 -23.15
CA ARG A 17 -1.84 71.02 -23.91
C ARG A 17 -1.52 69.92 -24.92
N ALA A 18 -0.40 70.02 -25.62
CA ALA A 18 0.07 68.98 -26.54
C ALA A 18 0.34 67.67 -25.79
N PHE A 19 1.07 67.74 -24.68
CA PHE A 19 1.35 66.59 -23.83
C PHE A 19 0.08 65.93 -23.26
N ALA A 20 -0.91 66.73 -22.85
CA ALA A 20 -2.19 66.20 -22.39
C ALA A 20 -2.97 65.47 -23.49
N ALA A 21 -2.92 65.97 -24.73
CA ALA A 21 -3.52 65.31 -25.88
C ALA A 21 -2.80 63.99 -26.21
N ASP A 22 -1.47 63.99 -26.22
CA ASP A 22 -0.65 62.79 -26.44
C ASP A 22 -0.91 61.72 -25.38
N MET A 23 -1.03 62.10 -24.10
CA MET A 23 -1.37 61.19 -23.01
C MET A 23 -2.78 60.60 -23.15
N GLN A 24 -3.74 61.35 -23.69
CA GLN A 24 -5.09 60.83 -23.98
C GLN A 24 -5.06 59.85 -25.16
N GLN A 25 -4.29 60.15 -26.20
CA GLN A 25 -4.11 59.27 -27.35
C GLN A 25 -3.41 57.97 -26.93
N MET A 26 -2.32 58.07 -26.17
CA MET A 26 -1.56 56.92 -25.68
C MET A 26 -2.43 56.03 -24.77
N ARG A 27 -3.28 56.64 -23.93
CA ARG A 27 -4.26 55.92 -23.13
C ARG A 27 -5.29 55.18 -24.00
N GLY A 28 -5.83 55.83 -25.03
CA GLY A 28 -6.78 55.20 -25.94
C GLY A 28 -6.19 54.01 -26.69
N THR A 29 -4.96 54.12 -27.18
CA THR A 29 -4.26 53.03 -27.88
C THR A 29 -3.90 51.88 -26.93
N LEU A 30 -3.47 52.19 -25.71
CA LEU A 30 -3.17 51.17 -24.70
C LEU A 30 -4.44 50.41 -24.28
N ASP A 31 -5.53 51.13 -24.03
CA ASP A 31 -6.79 50.53 -23.59
C ASP A 31 -7.36 49.60 -24.67
N SER A 32 -7.40 50.03 -25.93
CA SER A 32 -7.88 49.17 -27.02
C SER A 32 -7.00 47.94 -27.23
N THR A 33 -5.67 48.13 -27.28
CA THR A 33 -4.74 47.01 -27.55
C THR A 33 -4.73 45.99 -26.42
N LEU A 34 -4.79 46.46 -25.16
CA LEU A 34 -4.81 45.58 -23.99
C LEU A 34 -6.15 44.84 -23.90
N VAL A 35 -7.28 45.55 -23.99
CA VAL A 35 -8.62 44.94 -23.89
C VAL A 35 -8.83 43.92 -25.01
N ASP A 36 -8.49 44.27 -26.26
CA ASP A 36 -8.60 43.35 -27.39
C ASP A 36 -7.64 42.15 -27.24
N GLY A 37 -6.42 42.39 -26.76
CA GLY A 37 -5.45 41.33 -26.47
C GLY A 37 -5.94 40.35 -25.41
N PHE A 38 -6.53 40.85 -24.32
CA PHE A 38 -7.11 40.02 -23.26
C PHE A 38 -8.35 39.25 -23.71
N ASP A 39 -9.22 39.85 -24.52
CA ASP A 39 -10.39 39.17 -25.07
C ASP A 39 -9.99 38.02 -26.01
N GLN A 40 -8.98 38.24 -26.87
CA GLN A 40 -8.44 37.18 -27.73
C GLN A 40 -7.76 36.06 -26.93
N ALA A 41 -6.95 36.42 -25.93
CA ALA A 41 -6.31 35.44 -25.03
C ALA A 41 -7.36 34.62 -24.27
N GLY A 42 -8.42 35.27 -23.78
CA GLY A 42 -9.56 34.63 -23.11
C GLY A 42 -10.25 33.61 -24.02
N LYS A 43 -10.54 33.97 -25.27
CA LYS A 43 -11.14 33.07 -26.26
C LYS A 43 -10.25 31.86 -26.59
N VAL A 44 -8.94 32.06 -26.68
CA VAL A 44 -7.99 30.96 -26.90
C VAL A 44 -7.95 30.01 -25.70
N LEU A 45 -7.94 30.56 -24.48
CA LEU A 45 -7.96 29.78 -23.25
C LEU A 45 -9.28 29.02 -23.06
N GLU A 46 -10.42 29.66 -23.33
CA GLU A 46 -11.73 29.03 -23.29
C GLU A 46 -11.80 27.87 -24.28
N ARG A 47 -11.33 28.07 -25.52
CA ARG A 47 -11.27 27.01 -26.54
C ARG A 47 -10.34 25.88 -26.14
N SER A 48 -9.17 26.17 -25.57
CA SER A 48 -8.21 25.15 -25.14
C SER A 48 -8.74 24.36 -23.95
N LEU A 49 -9.41 25.02 -23.00
CA LEU A 49 -10.03 24.40 -21.84
C LEU A 49 -11.26 23.57 -22.22
N LEU A 50 -12.15 24.09 -23.06
CA LEU A 50 -13.29 23.32 -23.60
C LEU A 50 -12.82 22.14 -24.44
N ALA A 51 -11.75 22.31 -25.23
CA ALA A 51 -11.14 21.21 -25.96
C ALA A 51 -10.53 20.18 -24.99
N ALA A 52 -9.84 20.59 -23.93
CA ALA A 52 -9.30 19.69 -22.92
C ALA A 52 -10.43 18.95 -22.18
N ILE A 53 -11.50 19.62 -21.79
CA ILE A 53 -12.66 19.02 -21.12
C ILE A 53 -13.38 18.05 -22.07
N ARG A 54 -13.65 18.44 -23.31
CA ARG A 54 -14.29 17.58 -24.33
C ARG A 54 -13.41 16.39 -24.72
N LYS A 55 -12.09 16.58 -24.75
CA LYS A 55 -11.10 15.53 -24.99
C LYS A 55 -10.90 14.63 -23.75
N GLY A 56 -11.49 14.98 -22.60
CA GLY A 56 -11.37 14.22 -21.36
C GLY A 56 -10.02 14.43 -20.69
N GLY A 57 -9.68 15.67 -20.37
CA GLY A 57 -8.45 16.05 -19.67
C GLY A 57 -8.29 15.24 -18.38
N LEU A 58 -7.19 14.47 -18.35
CA LEU A 58 -6.88 13.32 -17.48
C LEU A 58 -7.63 12.04 -17.87
N GLY A 59 -7.38 11.58 -19.09
CA GLY A 59 -7.87 10.29 -19.55
C GLY A 59 -7.30 9.16 -18.70
N PHE A 60 -8.13 8.17 -18.38
CA PHE A 60 -7.70 6.92 -17.75
C PHE A 60 -6.51 6.28 -18.47
N GLU A 61 -6.33 6.55 -19.77
CA GLU A 61 -5.17 6.10 -20.55
C GLU A 61 -3.86 6.80 -20.16
N ASP A 62 -3.87 8.10 -19.84
CA ASP A 62 -2.69 8.81 -19.34
C ASP A 62 -2.36 8.36 -17.93
N LEU A 63 -3.39 8.18 -17.08
CA LEU A 63 -3.22 7.59 -15.74
C LEU A 63 -2.70 6.15 -15.81
N LYS A 64 -3.19 5.33 -16.74
CA LYS A 64 -2.73 3.95 -16.97
C LYS A 64 -1.30 3.93 -17.48
N ARG A 65 -0.93 4.86 -18.37
CA ARG A 65 0.45 5.00 -18.85
C ARG A 65 1.39 5.39 -17.71
N ILE A 66 1.03 6.40 -16.94
CA ILE A 66 1.82 6.87 -15.79
C ILE A 66 1.92 5.77 -14.73
N ALA A 67 0.79 5.12 -14.39
CA ALA A 67 0.76 4.01 -13.44
C ALA A 67 1.58 2.81 -13.94
N GLY A 68 1.51 2.49 -15.23
CA GLY A 68 2.33 1.45 -15.87
C GLY A 68 3.82 1.77 -15.72
N THR A 69 4.24 2.98 -16.09
CA THR A 69 5.64 3.40 -15.93
C THR A 69 6.10 3.42 -14.48
N ALA A 70 5.22 3.77 -13.54
CA ALA A 70 5.54 3.75 -12.11
C ALA A 70 5.69 2.31 -11.58
N LEU A 71 4.81 1.39 -12.02
CA LEU A 71 4.89 -0.03 -11.67
C LEU A 71 6.15 -0.69 -12.25
N ASP A 72 6.52 -0.37 -13.48
CA ASP A 72 7.73 -0.89 -14.11
C ASP A 72 8.99 -0.42 -13.36
N GLN A 73 9.04 0.86 -12.95
CA GLN A 73 10.13 1.40 -12.14
C GLN A 73 10.19 0.76 -10.75
N ILE A 74 9.04 0.49 -10.11
CA ILE A 74 8.98 -0.21 -8.82
C ILE A 74 9.45 -1.66 -8.98
N ALA A 75 9.03 -2.36 -10.05
CA ALA A 75 9.44 -3.72 -10.33
C ALA A 75 10.95 -3.81 -10.58
N GLU A 76 11.51 -2.88 -11.36
CA GLU A 76 12.95 -2.80 -11.61
C GLU A 76 13.73 -2.56 -10.31
N ARG A 77 13.29 -1.62 -9.47
CA ARG A 77 13.93 -1.38 -8.17
C ARG A 77 13.74 -2.53 -7.18
N ALA A 78 12.60 -3.21 -7.20
CA ALA A 78 12.35 -4.39 -6.36
C ALA A 78 13.22 -5.58 -6.79
N LEU A 79 13.44 -5.75 -8.10
CA LEU A 79 14.36 -6.73 -8.65
C LEU A 79 15.81 -6.36 -8.35
N GLN A 80 16.21 -5.10 -8.48
CA GLN A 80 17.54 -4.64 -8.10
C GLN A 80 17.79 -4.81 -6.60
N LEU A 81 16.84 -4.44 -5.73
CA LEU A 81 16.96 -4.64 -4.28
C LEU A 81 16.88 -6.12 -3.89
N GLY A 82 16.09 -6.93 -4.59
CA GLY A 82 15.97 -8.37 -4.37
C GLY A 82 17.22 -9.11 -4.83
N LEU A 83 17.78 -8.70 -5.97
CA LEU A 83 19.02 -9.24 -6.53
C LEU A 83 20.24 -8.73 -5.76
N ASP A 84 20.27 -7.50 -5.27
CA ASP A 84 21.29 -7.00 -4.33
C ASP A 84 21.16 -7.68 -2.96
N ARG A 85 19.97 -8.08 -2.53
CA ARG A 85 19.80 -8.92 -1.32
C ARG A 85 20.19 -10.37 -1.56
N LEU A 86 20.05 -10.89 -2.78
CA LEU A 86 20.41 -12.27 -3.14
C LEU A 86 21.92 -12.40 -3.44
N ILE A 87 22.50 -11.42 -4.13
CA ILE A 87 23.91 -11.35 -4.56
C ILE A 87 24.75 -10.61 -3.50
N GLY A 88 24.29 -9.46 -3.00
CA GLY A 88 24.98 -8.69 -1.95
C GLY A 88 24.72 -9.17 -0.52
N GLY A 89 23.66 -9.96 -0.29
CA GLY A 89 23.43 -10.68 0.98
C GLY A 89 24.34 -11.90 1.18
N ALA A 90 25.02 -12.37 0.12
CA ALA A 90 26.06 -13.40 0.23
C ALA A 90 27.47 -12.81 0.45
N ALA A 91 27.66 -11.49 0.29
CA ALA A 91 28.99 -10.88 0.27
C ALA A 91 29.25 -9.78 1.33
N SER A 92 28.27 -9.35 2.12
CA SER A 92 28.48 -8.29 3.13
C SER A 92 27.84 -8.60 4.48
N GLY A 93 28.54 -9.41 5.28
CA GLY A 93 28.23 -9.61 6.69
C GLY A 93 28.45 -8.34 7.50
N GLY A 94 27.50 -8.00 8.37
CA GLY A 94 27.79 -7.22 9.59
C GLY A 94 26.84 -6.07 9.88
N PHE A 95 26.54 -5.20 8.93
CA PHE A 95 25.81 -3.95 9.25
C PHE A 95 24.43 -3.88 8.58
N ALA A 96 24.32 -4.17 7.28
CA ALA A 96 23.05 -4.14 6.53
C ALA A 96 21.93 -5.02 7.15
N ALA A 97 22.30 -6.15 7.75
CA ALA A 97 21.37 -7.06 8.42
C ALA A 97 20.78 -6.49 9.72
N ILE A 98 21.53 -5.65 10.44
CA ILE A 98 21.10 -5.06 11.71
C ILE A 98 20.10 -3.93 11.46
N LEU A 99 20.32 -3.10 10.42
CA LEU A 99 19.43 -1.98 10.12
C LEU A 99 18.18 -2.44 9.36
N GLY A 100 18.31 -3.48 8.52
CA GLY A 100 17.18 -4.20 7.96
C GLY A 100 16.32 -4.89 9.03
N GLY A 101 16.94 -5.38 10.12
CA GLY A 101 16.24 -5.92 11.29
C GLY A 101 15.53 -4.84 12.10
N ALA A 102 16.13 -3.67 12.30
CA ALA A 102 15.56 -2.58 13.10
C ALA A 102 14.38 -1.87 12.42
N VAL A 103 14.45 -1.62 11.10
CA VAL A 103 13.33 -1.03 10.34
C VAL A 103 12.18 -2.04 10.17
N GLY A 104 12.49 -3.33 10.00
CA GLY A 104 11.50 -4.41 10.03
C GLY A 104 10.88 -4.65 11.41
N SER A 105 11.46 -4.13 12.49
CA SER A 105 10.89 -4.21 13.84
C SER A 105 9.87 -3.09 14.11
N LEU A 106 10.03 -1.93 13.46
CA LEU A 106 9.16 -0.75 13.63
C LEU A 106 7.98 -0.73 12.66
N LEU A 107 8.13 -1.28 11.45
CA LEU A 107 7.06 -1.40 10.43
C LEU A 107 6.27 -2.71 10.52
N GLY A 108 6.27 -3.35 11.70
CA GLY A 108 5.70 -4.66 11.90
C GLY A 108 6.76 -5.72 11.71
N LEU A 109 7.28 -6.19 12.86
CA LEU A 109 7.79 -7.56 12.98
C LEU A 109 6.89 -8.45 12.12
N PRO A 110 7.43 -9.37 11.29
CA PRO A 110 6.60 -10.26 10.49
C PRO A 110 5.63 -10.97 11.43
N GLY A 111 4.41 -10.42 11.52
CA GLY A 111 3.44 -10.78 12.51
C GLY A 111 3.09 -12.22 12.20
N ARG A 112 3.37 -13.13 13.14
CA ARG A 112 2.98 -14.53 13.01
C ARG A 112 1.48 -14.69 13.30
N ALA A 113 0.67 -13.63 13.11
CA ALA A 113 -0.79 -13.69 13.08
C ALA A 113 -1.27 -14.68 12.01
N THR A 114 -0.51 -14.83 10.91
CA THR A 114 -0.79 -15.77 9.82
C THR A 114 -0.14 -17.15 10.02
N GLY A 115 0.55 -17.37 11.15
CA GLY A 115 1.33 -18.58 11.41
C GLY A 115 2.70 -18.63 10.73
N GLY A 116 3.45 -19.70 10.99
CA GLY A 116 4.76 -19.95 10.38
C GLY A 116 5.76 -20.66 11.28
N LEU A 117 6.88 -21.10 10.69
CA LEU A 117 7.96 -21.76 11.42
C LEU A 117 8.64 -20.81 12.42
N VAL A 118 8.94 -21.34 13.60
CA VAL A 118 9.66 -20.65 14.68
C VAL A 118 10.94 -21.38 15.03
N ALA A 119 11.98 -20.61 15.28
CA ALA A 119 13.29 -21.08 15.72
C ALA A 119 13.46 -20.87 17.23
N PRO A 120 14.25 -21.71 17.92
CA PRO A 120 14.55 -21.52 19.34
C PRO A 120 15.13 -20.14 19.64
N ASP A 121 14.87 -19.64 20.85
CA ASP A 121 15.44 -18.42 21.45
C ASP A 121 15.22 -17.13 20.67
N ARG A 122 14.28 -17.16 19.71
CA ARG A 122 13.92 -15.99 18.92
C ARG A 122 12.54 -15.47 19.33
N PRO A 123 12.40 -14.19 19.72
CA PRO A 123 11.11 -13.61 20.02
C PRO A 123 10.29 -13.40 18.75
N TYR A 124 9.02 -13.77 18.81
CA TYR A 124 8.01 -13.60 17.77
C TYR A 124 6.81 -12.88 18.33
N LEU A 125 6.15 -12.05 17.51
CA LEU A 125 4.91 -11.39 17.90
C LEU A 125 3.73 -12.19 17.32
N VAL A 126 2.86 -12.68 18.21
CA VAL A 126 1.73 -13.58 17.96
C VAL A 126 0.48 -12.97 18.60
N GLY A 127 -0.71 -13.18 18.01
CA GLY A 127 -1.97 -12.79 18.64
C GLY A 127 -2.91 -12.00 17.71
N GLU A 128 -4.13 -12.50 17.59
CA GLU A 128 -5.24 -11.84 16.87
C GLU A 128 -6.04 -10.87 17.78
N ARG A 129 -5.85 -10.95 19.10
CA ARG A 129 -6.49 -10.09 20.13
C ARG A 129 -5.54 -9.07 20.76
N GLY A 130 -4.40 -8.82 20.11
CA GLY A 130 -3.35 -7.94 20.59
C GLY A 130 -1.97 -8.55 20.40
N PRO A 131 -0.91 -7.73 20.36
CA PRO A 131 0.45 -8.20 20.16
C PRO A 131 0.98 -8.89 21.43
N GLU A 132 1.01 -10.22 21.45
CA GLU A 132 1.70 -11.01 22.48
C GLU A 132 3.09 -11.41 21.98
N LEU A 133 4.07 -11.50 22.89
CA LEU A 133 5.44 -11.90 22.56
C LEU A 133 5.66 -13.37 22.94
N PHE A 134 6.00 -14.18 21.94
CA PHE A 134 6.27 -15.60 22.04
C PHE A 134 7.76 -15.89 21.82
N VAL A 135 8.45 -16.47 22.81
CA VAL A 135 9.84 -16.92 22.70
C VAL A 135 9.87 -18.45 22.87
N PRO A 136 10.02 -19.23 21.79
CA PRO A 136 10.07 -20.68 21.88
C PRO A 136 11.45 -21.16 22.32
N THR A 137 11.50 -22.16 23.20
CA THR A 137 12.74 -22.83 23.64
C THR A 137 13.17 -23.96 22.70
N SER A 138 12.35 -24.29 21.70
CA SER A 138 12.58 -25.36 20.72
C SER A 138 12.00 -24.99 19.36
N ALA A 139 12.54 -25.57 18.28
CA ALA A 139 12.02 -25.34 16.94
C ALA A 139 10.59 -25.86 16.82
N GLY A 140 9.72 -25.14 16.12
CA GLY A 140 8.32 -25.47 16.01
C GLY A 140 7.59 -24.67 14.93
N ARG A 141 6.27 -24.70 14.96
CA ARG A 141 5.40 -23.95 14.04
C ARG A 141 4.23 -23.34 14.81
N VAL A 142 3.93 -22.09 14.52
CA VAL A 142 2.71 -21.42 15.00
C VAL A 142 1.61 -21.66 13.97
N ASP A 143 0.51 -22.26 14.40
CA ASP A 143 -0.69 -22.48 13.58
C ASP A 143 -1.78 -21.46 13.96
N PRO A 144 -2.36 -20.72 12.99
CA PRO A 144 -3.53 -19.89 13.26
C PRO A 144 -4.72 -20.81 13.55
N GLY A 145 -5.51 -20.47 14.57
CA GLY A 145 -6.50 -21.34 15.23
C GLY A 145 -7.59 -21.98 14.37
N ASN A 146 -7.61 -21.74 13.06
CA ASN A 146 -8.52 -22.37 12.09
C ASN A 146 -7.97 -23.63 11.42
N VAL A 147 -6.68 -23.96 11.51
CA VAL A 147 -6.15 -25.18 10.87
C VAL A 147 -6.38 -26.43 11.72
N ALA A 148 -6.55 -26.26 13.04
CA ALA A 148 -6.70 -27.37 13.98
C ALA A 148 -8.13 -27.93 14.12
N GLN A 149 -9.15 -27.29 13.53
CA GLN A 149 -10.54 -27.75 13.67
C GLN A 149 -11.01 -28.73 12.58
N THR A 150 -10.23 -28.94 11.51
CA THR A 150 -10.60 -29.86 10.41
C THR A 150 -9.73 -31.12 10.35
N ALA A 151 -8.64 -31.20 11.11
CA ALA A 151 -7.94 -32.46 11.33
C ALA A 151 -8.67 -33.22 12.44
N GLY A 152 -9.76 -33.91 12.08
CA GLY A 152 -10.41 -34.87 12.96
C GLY A 152 -9.33 -35.78 13.55
N ARG A 153 -9.17 -35.73 14.88
CA ARG A 153 -8.16 -36.48 15.61
C ARG A 153 -8.32 -37.97 15.28
N GLU A 154 -7.49 -38.52 14.39
CA GLU A 154 -7.53 -39.94 14.03
C GLU A 154 -7.07 -40.75 15.25
N VAL A 155 -8.03 -41.23 16.05
CA VAL A 155 -7.75 -42.10 17.19
C VAL A 155 -7.81 -43.54 16.71
N ARG A 156 -6.64 -44.12 16.41
CA ARG A 156 -6.53 -45.55 16.11
C ARG A 156 -6.45 -46.34 17.42
N VAL A 157 -7.54 -47.02 17.79
CA VAL A 157 -7.61 -47.89 18.97
C VAL A 157 -7.41 -49.34 18.54
N SER A 158 -6.30 -49.96 18.95
CA SER A 158 -6.09 -51.41 18.84
C SER A 158 -6.51 -52.09 20.14
N ILE A 159 -7.50 -52.99 20.05
CA ILE A 159 -7.99 -53.74 21.21
C ILE A 159 -7.62 -55.21 21.01
N ASN A 160 -6.67 -55.69 21.81
CA ASN A 160 -6.30 -57.10 21.84
C ASN A 160 -7.20 -57.82 22.85
N LEU A 161 -8.03 -58.75 22.38
CA LEU A 161 -8.89 -59.57 23.24
C LEU A 161 -8.27 -60.95 23.42
N ALA A 162 -7.96 -61.32 24.67
CA ALA A 162 -7.61 -62.68 25.02
C ALA A 162 -8.90 -63.50 25.22
N ALA A 163 -9.23 -64.37 24.26
CA ALA A 163 -10.35 -65.30 24.41
C ALA A 163 -9.99 -66.42 25.39
N PRO A 164 -10.84 -66.74 26.40
CA PRO A 164 -10.63 -67.90 27.27
C PRO A 164 -10.65 -69.19 26.45
N LYS A 165 -9.73 -70.11 26.74
CA LYS A 165 -9.64 -71.41 26.05
C LYS A 165 -10.96 -72.18 26.26
N GLY A 166 -11.70 -72.44 25.16
CA GLY A 166 -12.92 -73.25 25.16
C GLY A 166 -14.21 -72.53 24.77
N SER A 167 -14.22 -71.21 24.53
CA SER A 167 -15.41 -70.52 24.00
C SER A 167 -15.45 -70.58 22.47
N SER A 168 -16.58 -70.98 21.87
CA SER A 168 -16.76 -70.89 20.43
C SER A 168 -16.63 -69.43 19.98
N ALA A 169 -15.63 -69.19 19.13
CA ALA A 169 -15.20 -67.86 18.67
C ALA A 169 -16.34 -66.89 18.25
N PRO A 170 -17.46 -67.30 17.62
CA PRO A 170 -18.47 -66.33 17.18
C PRO A 170 -19.31 -65.72 18.32
N VAL A 171 -19.61 -66.44 19.40
CA VAL A 171 -20.54 -65.94 20.45
C VAL A 171 -19.84 -65.01 21.44
N ALA A 172 -18.58 -65.32 21.79
CA ALA A 172 -17.78 -64.46 22.67
C ALA A 172 -17.51 -63.09 22.02
N LEU A 173 -17.27 -63.07 20.70
CA LEU A 173 -17.07 -61.84 19.92
C LEU A 173 -18.34 -60.99 19.80
N GLN A 174 -19.52 -61.61 19.67
CA GLN A 174 -20.79 -60.87 19.58
C GLN A 174 -21.20 -60.20 20.91
N ARG A 175 -20.89 -60.82 22.06
CA ARG A 175 -21.17 -60.22 23.36
C ARG A 175 -20.20 -59.09 23.69
N SER A 176 -18.92 -59.26 23.35
CA SER A 176 -17.89 -58.25 23.60
C SER A 176 -18.03 -57.04 22.66
N SER A 177 -18.43 -57.22 21.40
CA SER A 177 -18.61 -56.10 20.45
C SER A 177 -19.63 -55.08 20.95
N ARG A 178 -20.74 -55.51 21.56
CA ARG A 178 -21.74 -54.62 22.15
C ARG A 178 -21.20 -53.86 23.36
N GLN A 179 -20.42 -54.53 24.22
CA GLN A 179 -19.81 -53.90 25.39
C GLN A 179 -18.76 -52.85 24.97
N VAL A 180 -17.89 -53.19 24.02
CA VAL A 180 -16.89 -52.27 23.46
C VAL A 180 -17.55 -51.07 22.77
N ALA A 181 -18.58 -51.30 21.94
CA ALA A 181 -19.30 -50.22 21.26
C ALA A 181 -19.94 -49.24 22.26
N SER A 182 -20.53 -49.75 23.35
CA SER A 182 -21.12 -48.89 24.39
C SER A 182 -20.07 -48.09 25.17
N ALA A 183 -18.91 -48.69 25.46
CA ALA A 183 -17.81 -48.03 26.17
C ALA A 183 -17.17 -46.94 25.31
N VAL A 184 -16.94 -47.21 24.02
CA VAL A 184 -16.41 -46.23 23.07
C VAL A 184 -17.39 -45.08 22.87
N ARG A 185 -18.69 -45.35 22.69
CA ARG A 185 -19.70 -44.29 22.54
C ARG A 185 -19.75 -43.36 23.75
N ARG A 186 -19.64 -43.89 24.97
CA ARG A 186 -19.59 -43.10 26.20
C ARG A 186 -18.31 -42.27 26.33
N ALA A 187 -17.19 -42.77 25.82
CA ALA A 187 -15.91 -42.07 25.83
C ALA A 187 -15.85 -40.94 24.80
N LEU A 188 -16.55 -41.08 23.67
CA LEU A 188 -16.63 -40.04 22.62
C LEU A 188 -17.67 -38.95 22.91
N SER A 189 -18.63 -39.21 23.78
CA SER A 189 -19.67 -38.25 24.17
C SER A 189 -19.33 -37.41 25.43
N ARG A 190 -18.10 -37.53 25.95
CA ARG A 190 -17.55 -36.64 26.98
C ARG A 190 -16.59 -35.65 26.33
#